data_AF-A0AAE4DPT8-F1
#
_entry.id   AF-A0AAE4DPT8-F1
#
_cell.length_a   1.000
_cell.length_b   1.000
_cell.length_c   1.000
_cell.angle_alpha   90.00
_cell.angle_beta   90.00
_cell.angle_gamma   90.00
#
_symmetry.space_group_name_H-M   'P 1'
#
loop_
_entity.id
_entity.type
_entity.pdbx_description
1 polymer ?
#
loop_
_entity_poly.entity_id
_entity_poly.type
_entity_poly.pdbx_seq_one_letter_code
_entity_poly.pdbx_strand_id
1 'polypeptide(L)'
;MTNTQNVTELQPRMTREQLIDAARKAAPLLPPAYRGIMTELANRLDYTSVALCEAMAQRKELAVQNATLREDVASWAKECDRIVERHTKIRTNMHLLEAQRELRELSTVVISQNNEVAF
;
A
#
# COMPACT_ATOMS: atom_id res chain seq x y z
N MET A 1 42.88 24.46 11.05
CA MET A 1 42.15 23.21 10.75
C MET A 1 40.93 23.16 11.66
N THR A 2 39.78 23.61 11.17
CA THR A 2 38.52 23.61 11.92
C THR A 2 37.79 22.32 11.63
N ASN A 3 37.60 21.49 12.67
CA ASN A 3 36.87 20.24 12.62
C ASN A 3 35.45 20.48 12.09
N THR A 4 35.12 19.86 10.96
CA THR A 4 33.76 19.62 10.49
C THR A 4 33.01 18.82 11.56
N GLN A 5 32.26 19.52 12.40
CA GLN A 5 31.30 18.92 13.31
C GLN A 5 30.26 18.16 12.47
N ASN A 6 30.17 16.86 12.72
CA ASN A 6 29.08 15.99 12.29
C ASN A 6 27.74 16.60 12.75
N VAL A 7 27.07 17.35 11.86
CA VAL A 7 25.65 17.67 12.00
C VAL A 7 24.88 16.41 11.58
N THR A 8 24.93 15.40 12.43
CA THR A 8 24.08 14.20 12.33
C THR A 8 23.52 13.89 13.71
N GLU A 9 23.17 14.92 14.48
CA GLU A 9 22.08 14.77 15.42
C GLU A 9 20.82 14.54 14.58
N LEU A 10 20.41 13.28 14.49
CA LEU A 10 19.12 12.88 13.97
C LEU A 10 18.07 13.77 14.66
N GLN A 11 17.57 14.77 13.93
CA GLN A 11 16.42 15.56 14.38
C GLN A 11 15.35 14.57 14.86
N PRO A 12 14.73 14.79 16.03
CA PRO A 12 13.63 13.95 16.48
C PRO A 12 12.62 13.83 15.35
N ARG A 13 12.29 12.60 14.93
CA ARG A 13 11.30 12.39 13.88
C ARG A 13 9.96 12.92 14.38
N MET A 14 9.58 14.10 13.93
CA MET A 14 8.27 14.67 14.23
C MET A 14 7.20 13.85 13.49
N THR A 15 6.05 13.65 14.14
CA THR A 15 4.89 13.06 13.46
C THR A 15 4.34 14.03 12.42
N ARG A 16 3.49 13.52 11.52
CA ARG A 16 2.81 14.35 10.52
C ARG A 16 2.08 15.53 11.18
N GLU A 17 1.30 15.26 12.21
CA GLU A 17 0.50 16.26 12.93
C GLU A 17 1.42 17.31 13.54
N GLN A 18 2.54 16.88 14.13
CA GLN A 18 3.53 17.77 14.72
C GLN A 18 4.19 18.68 13.67
N LEU A 19 4.46 18.15 12.46
CA LEU A 19 4.99 18.94 11.34
C LEU A 19 3.98 19.96 10.82
N ILE A 20 2.73 19.55 10.64
CA ILE A 20 1.63 20.43 10.22
C ILE A 20 1.41 21.53 11.26
N ASP A 21 1.36 21.18 12.54
CA ASP A 21 1.19 22.13 13.64
C ASP A 21 2.37 23.10 13.74
N ALA A 22 3.61 22.60 13.60
CA ALA A 22 4.80 23.45 13.59
C ALA A 22 4.77 24.43 12.41
N ALA A 23 4.41 23.97 11.21
CA ALA A 23 4.28 24.82 10.03
C ALA A 23 3.19 25.89 10.21
N ARG A 24 2.02 25.51 10.74
CA ARG A 24 0.92 26.44 11.02
C ARG A 24 1.29 27.47 12.08
N LYS A 25 2.04 27.09 13.12
CA LYS A 25 2.56 28.00 14.16
C LYS A 25 3.66 28.93 13.63
N ALA A 26 4.50 28.45 12.71
CA ALA A 26 5.58 29.24 12.11
C ALA A 26 5.08 30.25 11.08
N ALA A 27 4.06 29.91 10.28
CA ALA A 27 3.51 30.77 9.23
C ALA A 27 3.24 32.24 9.65
N PRO A 28 2.59 32.55 10.78
CA PRO A 28 2.34 33.94 11.19
C PRO A 28 3.63 34.72 11.52
N LEU A 29 4.70 34.04 11.91
CA LEU A 29 6.00 34.65 12.25
C LEU A 29 6.84 34.99 11.02
N LEU A 30 6.44 34.52 9.84
CA LEU A 30 7.16 34.73 8.59
C LEU A 30 6.68 35.98 7.85
N PRO A 31 7.55 36.59 7.01
CA PRO A 31 7.14 37.65 6.08
C PRO A 31 6.02 37.17 5.15
N PRO A 32 5.18 38.09 4.60
CA PRO A 32 3.96 37.73 3.88
C PRO A 32 4.14 36.70 2.74
N ALA A 33 5.22 36.82 1.96
CA ALA A 33 5.52 35.88 0.88
C ALA A 33 5.78 34.45 1.38
N TYR A 34 6.49 34.30 2.50
CA TYR A 34 6.83 33.00 3.08
C TYR A 34 5.69 32.42 3.93
N ARG A 35 4.86 33.27 4.54
CA ARG A 35 3.66 32.84 5.26
C ARG A 35 2.74 32.02 4.36
N GLY A 36 2.45 32.52 3.16
CA GLY A 36 1.57 31.81 2.21
C GLY A 36 2.14 30.44 1.82
N ILE A 37 3.44 30.38 1.55
CA ILE A 37 4.14 29.12 1.19
C ILE A 37 4.08 28.12 2.34
N MET A 38 4.35 28.54 3.59
CA MET A 38 4.34 27.65 4.75
C MET A 38 2.95 27.07 5.04
N THR A 39 1.91 27.90 4.91
CA THR A 39 0.52 27.45 5.05
C THR A 39 0.14 26.44 3.96
N GLU A 40 0.49 26.72 2.70
CA GLU A 40 0.20 25.81 1.59
C GLU A 40 0.96 24.49 1.72
N LEU A 41 2.21 24.52 2.20
CA LEU A 41 2.99 23.32 2.48
C LEU A 41 2.32 22.44 3.54
N ALA A 42 1.83 23.05 4.63
CA ALA A 42 1.10 22.34 5.67
C ALA A 42 -0.17 21.69 5.10
N ASN A 43 -0.93 22.43 4.28
CA ASN A 43 -2.14 21.93 3.64
C ASN A 43 -1.85 20.75 2.69
N ARG A 44 -0.84 20.86 1.82
CA ARG A 44 -0.47 19.77 0.91
C ARG A 44 -0.03 18.53 1.66
N LEU A 45 0.74 18.67 2.73
CA LEU A 45 1.14 17.54 3.57
C LEU A 45 -0.10 16.86 4.18
N ASP A 46 -1.06 17.65 4.67
CA ASP A 46 -2.33 17.16 5.20
C ASP A 46 -3.12 16.37 4.14
N TYR A 47 -3.43 17.00 3.00
CA TYR A 47 -4.23 16.36 1.94
C TYR A 47 -3.58 15.11 1.35
N THR A 48 -2.28 15.18 1.05
CA THR A 48 -1.56 14.03 0.46
C THR A 48 -1.45 12.88 1.45
N SER A 49 -1.34 13.15 2.74
CA SER A 49 -1.32 12.10 3.76
C SER A 49 -2.66 11.36 3.86
N VAL A 50 -3.78 12.09 3.86
CA VAL A 50 -5.12 11.49 3.88
C VAL A 50 -5.34 10.64 2.64
N ALA A 51 -5.05 11.19 1.46
CA ALA A 51 -5.17 10.46 0.20
C ALA A 51 -4.28 9.20 0.16
N LEU A 52 -3.07 9.26 0.73
CA LEU A 52 -2.18 8.10 0.84
C LEU A 52 -2.74 7.04 1.78
N CYS A 53 -3.27 7.43 2.94
CA CYS A 53 -3.90 6.52 3.89
C CYS A 53 -5.10 5.80 3.27
N GLU A 54 -5.97 6.53 2.55
CA GLU A 54 -7.11 5.98 1.82
C GLU A 54 -6.66 5.01 0.72
N ALA A 55 -5.68 5.41 -0.10
CA ALA A 55 -5.13 4.56 -1.15
C ALA A 55 -4.49 3.29 -0.58
N MET A 56 -3.80 3.37 0.57
CA MET A 56 -3.25 2.19 1.24
C MET A 56 -4.34 1.28 1.80
N ALA A 57 -5.41 1.83 2.37
CA ALA A 57 -6.56 1.06 2.84
C ALA A 57 -7.25 0.33 1.67
N GLN A 58 -7.53 1.04 0.57
CA GLN A 58 -8.07 0.45 -0.65
C GLN A 58 -7.17 -0.66 -1.18
N ARG A 59 -5.85 -0.42 -1.25
CA ARG A 59 -4.89 -1.43 -1.73
C ARG A 59 -4.88 -2.68 -0.86
N LYS A 60 -5.01 -2.55 0.47
CA LYS A 60 -5.12 -3.69 1.39
C LYS A 60 -6.39 -4.50 1.12
N GLU A 61 -7.52 -3.82 0.98
CA GLU A 61 -8.81 -4.44 0.68
C GLU A 61 -8.76 -5.19 -0.67
N LEU A 62 -8.23 -4.55 -1.71
CA LEU A 62 -8.00 -5.16 -3.02
C LEU A 62 -7.10 -6.39 -2.96
N ALA A 63 -6.09 -6.42 -2.09
CA ALA A 63 -5.23 -7.58 -1.91
C ALA A 63 -5.99 -8.77 -1.29
N VAL A 64 -6.85 -8.51 -0.29
CA VAL A 64 -7.71 -9.54 0.32
C VAL A 64 -8.70 -10.10 -0.69
N GLN A 65 -9.36 -9.24 -1.46
CA GLN A 65 -10.29 -9.66 -2.51
C GLN A 65 -9.58 -10.46 -3.61
N ASN A 66 -8.38 -10.04 -4.03
CA ASN A 66 -7.57 -10.80 -5.00
C ASN A 66 -7.19 -12.19 -4.49
N ALA A 67 -6.84 -12.33 -3.20
CA ALA A 67 -6.53 -13.63 -2.62
C ALA A 67 -7.76 -14.55 -2.64
N THR A 68 -8.91 -14.04 -2.22
CA THR A 68 -10.19 -14.77 -2.24
C THR A 68 -10.55 -15.22 -3.65
N LEU A 69 -10.50 -14.31 -4.64
CA LEU A 69 -10.81 -14.63 -6.03
C LEU A 69 -9.86 -15.68 -6.62
N ARG A 70 -8.58 -15.65 -6.27
CA ARG A 70 -7.60 -16.67 -6.70
C ARG A 70 -7.96 -18.05 -6.14
N GLU A 71 -8.42 -18.13 -4.90
CA GLU A 71 -8.89 -19.37 -4.28
C GLU A 71 -10.19 -19.88 -4.92
N ASP A 72 -11.12 -18.98 -5.24
CA ASP A 72 -12.37 -19.30 -5.91
C ASP A 72 -12.11 -19.87 -7.32
N VAL A 73 -11.21 -19.25 -8.09
CA VAL A 73 -10.80 -19.75 -9.41
C VAL A 73 -10.21 -21.15 -9.31
N ALA A 74 -9.32 -21.41 -8.33
CA ALA A 74 -8.75 -22.73 -8.11
C ALA A 74 -9.80 -23.77 -7.69
N SER A 75 -10.81 -23.36 -6.91
CA SER A 75 -11.91 -24.21 -6.47
C SER A 75 -12.85 -24.56 -7.63
N TRP A 76 -13.15 -23.59 -8.48
CA TRP A 76 -13.98 -23.79 -9.67
C TRP A 76 -13.28 -24.69 -10.68
N ALA A 77 -11.98 -24.50 -10.92
CA ALA A 77 -11.19 -25.35 -11.78
C ALA A 77 -11.18 -26.83 -11.31
N LYS A 78 -11.12 -27.07 -9.99
CA LYS A 78 -11.26 -28.42 -9.42
C LYS A 78 -12.63 -29.04 -9.67
N GLU A 79 -13.71 -28.26 -9.59
CA GLU A 79 -15.04 -28.79 -9.90
C GLU A 79 -15.19 -29.07 -11.40
N CYS A 80 -14.58 -28.26 -12.28
CA CYS A 80 -14.50 -28.57 -13.72
C CYS A 80 -13.79 -29.90 -13.96
N ASP A 81 -12.63 -30.12 -13.34
CA ASP A 81 -11.93 -31.40 -13.40
C ASP A 81 -12.84 -32.55 -12.89
N ARG A 82 -13.50 -32.38 -11.74
CA ARG A 82 -14.43 -33.38 -11.19
C ARG A 82 -15.59 -33.70 -12.13
N ILE A 83 -16.16 -32.70 -12.81
CA ILE A 83 -17.22 -32.88 -13.80
C ILE A 83 -16.69 -33.71 -14.97
N VAL A 84 -15.50 -33.40 -15.47
CA VAL A 84 -14.87 -34.15 -16.57
C VAL A 84 -14.57 -35.58 -16.16
N GLU A 85 -14.04 -35.81 -14.95
CA GLU A 85 -13.82 -37.16 -14.42
C GLU A 85 -15.11 -37.97 -14.33
N ARG A 86 -16.21 -37.34 -13.87
CA ARG A 86 -17.52 -38.01 -13.78
C ARG A 86 -18.03 -38.47 -15.14
N HIS A 87 -17.83 -37.67 -16.19
CA HIS A 87 -18.32 -37.98 -17.55
C HIS A 87 -17.40 -38.96 -18.29
N THR A 88 -16.10 -38.74 -18.23
CA THR A 88 -15.11 -39.51 -19.02
C THR A 88 -14.62 -40.76 -18.31
N LYS A 89 -14.80 -40.84 -16.98
CA LYS A 89 -14.21 -41.86 -16.09
C LYS A 89 -12.67 -41.87 -16.11
N ILE A 90 -12.05 -40.81 -16.63
CA ILE A 90 -10.60 -40.63 -16.66
C ILE A 90 -10.25 -39.53 -15.65
N ARG A 91 -9.24 -39.78 -14.82
CA ARG A 91 -8.75 -38.77 -13.87
C ARG A 91 -8.10 -37.60 -14.62
N THR A 92 -8.40 -36.38 -14.20
CA THR A 92 -7.84 -35.16 -14.80
C THR A 92 -7.62 -34.09 -13.73
N ASN A 93 -6.55 -33.31 -13.91
CA ASN A 93 -6.28 -32.07 -13.17
C ASN A 93 -5.91 -30.93 -14.13
N MET A 94 -6.29 -31.07 -15.40
CA MET A 94 -5.91 -30.16 -16.48
C MET A 94 -6.38 -28.74 -16.21
N HIS A 95 -7.64 -28.56 -15.79
CA HIS A 95 -8.21 -27.23 -15.55
C HIS A 95 -7.56 -26.56 -14.35
N LEU A 96 -7.30 -27.31 -13.27
CA LEU A 96 -6.59 -26.77 -12.12
C LEU A 96 -5.18 -26.30 -12.47
N LEU A 97 -4.44 -27.09 -13.27
CA LEU A 97 -3.08 -26.73 -13.68
C LEU A 97 -3.06 -25.49 -14.59
N GLU A 98 -4.01 -25.39 -15.51
CA GLU A 98 -4.16 -24.23 -16.39
C GLU A 98 -4.51 -22.98 -15.59
N ALA A 99 -5.52 -23.05 -14.72
CA ALA A 99 -5.90 -21.95 -13.83
C ALA A 99 -4.72 -21.49 -12.94
N GLN A 100 -3.96 -22.42 -12.35
CA GLN A 100 -2.78 -22.08 -11.56
C GLN A 100 -1.69 -21.39 -12.37
N ARG A 101 -1.51 -21.79 -13.63
CA ARG A 101 -0.56 -21.16 -14.54
C ARG A 101 -0.99 -19.73 -14.86
N GLU A 102 -2.24 -19.52 -15.26
CA GLU A 102 -2.78 -18.19 -15.55
C GLU A 102 -2.71 -17.27 -14.33
N LEU A 103 -3.10 -17.76 -13.16
CA LEU A 103 -3.00 -17.00 -11.91
C LEU A 103 -1.55 -16.64 -11.53
N ARG A 104 -0.56 -17.42 -11.97
CA ARG A 104 0.86 -17.11 -11.79
C ARG A 104 1.34 -16.03 -12.76
N GLU A 105 0.81 -16.02 -13.98
CA GLU A 105 1.10 -14.99 -14.99
C GLU A 105 0.46 -13.64 -14.60
N LEU A 106 -0.63 -13.65 -13.82
CA LEU A 106 -1.20 -12.44 -13.22
C LEU A 106 -0.31 -11.86 -12.12
N SER A 107 0.02 -10.58 -12.25
CA SER A 107 0.80 -9.82 -11.27
C SER A 107 0.22 -9.98 -9.86
N THR A 108 1.03 -10.45 -8.92
CA THR A 108 0.65 -10.52 -7.50
C THR A 108 0.93 -9.16 -6.88
N VAL A 109 -0.12 -8.46 -6.43
CA VAL A 109 0.06 -7.33 -5.52
C VAL A 109 0.40 -7.92 -4.15
N VAL A 110 1.67 -8.26 -3.94
CA VAL A 110 2.17 -8.76 -2.65
C VAL A 110 2.34 -7.56 -1.72
N ILE A 111 1.41 -7.39 -0.78
CA ILE A 111 1.64 -6.53 0.38
C ILE A 111 2.27 -7.43 1.44
N SER A 112 3.58 -7.28 1.65
CA SER A 112 4.18 -7.74 2.90
C SER A 112 3.47 -7.01 4.03
N GLN A 113 2.75 -7.74 4.89
CA GLN A 113 2.08 -7.19 6.09
C GLN A 113 3.08 -6.57 7.10
N ASN A 114 4.37 -6.65 6.85
CA ASN A 114 5.41 -6.06 7.68
C ASN A 114 5.51 -4.56 7.42
N ASN A 115 4.63 -3.80 8.07
CA ASN A 115 4.98 -2.60 8.82
C ASN A 115 3.69 -2.03 9.42
N GLU A 116 3.34 -2.52 10.60
CA GLU A 116 2.65 -1.70 11.59
C GLU A 116 3.56 -0.54 11.96
N VAL A 117 3.62 0.47 11.11
CA VAL A 117 4.03 1.81 11.52
C VAL A 117 2.74 2.59 11.55
N ALA A 118 2.16 2.68 12.74
CA ALA A 118 1.15 3.68 13.05
C ALA A 118 1.70 5.04 12.60
N PHE A 119 1.00 5.67 11.66
CA PHE A 119 1.24 7.07 11.30
C PHE A 119 0.66 7.97 12.38
#